data_AF-A0A261Y3E7-F1
#
_entry.id   AF-A0A261Y3E7-F1
#
_cell.length_a   1.000
_cell.length_b   1.000
_cell.length_c   1.000
_cell.angle_alpha   90.00
_cell.angle_beta   90.00
_cell.angle_gamma   90.00
#
_symmetry.space_group_name_H-M   'P 1'
#
loop_
_entity.id
_entity.type
_entity.pdbx_description
1 polymer ?
#
loop_
_entity_poly.entity_id
_entity_poly.type
_entity_poly.pdbx_seq_one_letter_code
_entity_poly.pdbx_strand_id
1 'polypeptide(L)'
;MKFGRKARASEIAQQYADNIKGKVAIVTGSNSGIGLQTAKVLASHGAKVIIPCRTMEKARGAMETIKKDYPQADLVPLQLELDSLASIRAFVKRFLELNIRFIC
;
A
#
# COMPACT_ATOMS: atom_id res chain seq x y z
N MET A 1 6.43 -19.59 15.92
CA MET A 1 5.40 -18.58 15.57
C MET A 1 4.11 -19.31 15.22
N LYS A 2 2.97 -19.01 15.86
CA LYS A 2 1.72 -19.78 15.70
C LYS A 2 0.62 -18.97 15.00
N PHE A 3 0.83 -18.62 13.74
CA PHE A 3 -0.28 -18.27 12.85
C PHE A 3 -0.69 -19.52 12.09
N GLY A 4 -1.96 -19.94 12.25
CA GLY A 4 -2.51 -21.08 11.53
C GLY A 4 -3.07 -20.67 10.16
N ARG A 5 -3.48 -21.65 9.34
CA ARG A 5 -4.11 -21.44 8.02
C ARG A 5 -5.32 -20.49 8.00
N LYS A 6 -5.94 -20.26 9.16
CA LYS A 6 -7.14 -19.40 9.32
C LYS A 6 -6.81 -17.98 9.78
N ALA A 7 -5.54 -17.65 10.02
CA ALA A 7 -5.16 -16.33 10.51
C ALA A 7 -5.52 -15.24 9.49
N ARG A 8 -6.09 -14.15 9.96
CA ARG A 8 -6.43 -12.99 9.12
C ARG A 8 -5.25 -12.05 9.03
N ALA A 9 -5.16 -11.33 7.91
CA ALA A 9 -4.15 -10.29 7.72
C ALA A 9 -4.19 -9.23 8.84
N SER A 10 -5.38 -8.87 9.31
CA SER A 10 -5.57 -7.93 10.42
C SER A 10 -5.04 -8.46 11.75
N GLU A 11 -5.22 -9.74 12.06
CA GLU A 11 -4.72 -10.36 13.30
C GLU A 11 -3.19 -10.37 13.32
N ILE A 12 -2.57 -10.72 12.18
CA ILE A 12 -1.12 -10.68 12.03
C ILE A 12 -0.63 -9.23 12.15
N ALA A 13 -1.22 -8.30 11.41
CA ALA A 13 -0.79 -6.91 11.42
C ALA A 13 -0.93 -6.24 12.79
N GLN A 14 -1.97 -6.59 13.55
CA GLN A 14 -2.16 -6.09 14.91
C GLN A 14 -1.01 -6.50 15.83
N GLN A 15 -0.47 -7.72 15.68
CA GLN A 15 0.69 -8.18 16.45
C GLN A 15 1.98 -7.42 16.08
N TYR A 16 2.07 -6.88 14.86
CA TYR A 16 3.22 -6.12 14.36
C TYR A 16 2.92 -4.62 14.20
N ALA A 17 1.90 -4.09 14.89
CA ALA A 17 1.42 -2.73 14.68
C ALA A 17 2.53 -1.68 14.84
N ASP A 18 3.40 -1.84 15.84
CA ASP A 18 4.53 -0.95 16.08
C ASP A 18 5.59 -1.00 14.97
N ASN A 19 5.74 -2.15 14.31
CA ASN A 19 6.64 -2.28 13.16
C ASN A 19 6.05 -1.67 11.88
N ILE A 20 4.73 -1.55 11.79
CA ILE A 20 4.02 -1.03 10.62
C ILE A 20 3.87 0.49 10.70
N LYS A 21 3.54 1.01 11.89
CA LYS A 21 3.22 2.42 12.11
C LYS A 21 4.37 3.33 11.65
N GLY A 22 4.04 4.33 10.84
CA GLY A 22 5.00 5.32 10.34
C GLY A 22 5.94 4.81 9.24
N LYS A 23 5.85 3.54 8.83
CA LYS A 23 6.60 3.01 7.68
C LYS A 23 5.90 3.35 6.37
N VAL A 24 6.68 3.28 5.28
CA VAL A 24 6.22 3.49 3.91
C VAL A 24 6.20 2.15 3.20
N ALA A 25 5.06 1.76 2.65
CA ALA A 25 4.89 0.48 1.96
C ALA A 25 4.45 0.71 0.51
N ILE A 26 5.11 0.05 -0.45
CA ILE A 26 4.66 -0.04 -1.84
C ILE A 26 4.04 -1.42 -2.03
N VAL A 27 2.74 -1.47 -2.34
CA VAL A 27 2.02 -2.74 -2.50
C VAL A 27 1.64 -2.93 -3.97
N THR A 28 2.39 -3.74 -4.72
CA THR A 28 2.04 -4.07 -6.11
C THR A 28 0.75 -4.90 -6.18
N GLY A 29 -0.07 -4.69 -7.20
CA GLY A 29 -1.35 -5.39 -7.33
C GLY A 29 -2.40 -4.93 -6.31
N SER A 30 -2.24 -3.74 -5.73
CA SER A 30 -3.13 -3.19 -4.70
C SER A 30 -4.51 -2.74 -5.20
N ASN A 31 -4.84 -2.93 -6.48
CA ASN A 31 -6.15 -2.57 -7.03
C ASN A 31 -7.27 -3.55 -6.65
N SER A 32 -6.93 -4.80 -6.33
CA SER A 32 -7.92 -5.84 -6.04
C SER A 32 -7.32 -6.99 -5.22
N GLY A 33 -8.19 -7.93 -4.82
CA GLY A 33 -7.79 -9.19 -4.19
C GLY A 33 -6.92 -9.03 -2.96
N ILE A 34 -5.89 -9.86 -2.86
CA ILE A 34 -4.97 -9.90 -1.70
C ILE A 34 -4.21 -8.58 -1.56
N GLY A 35 -3.70 -8.02 -2.66
CA GLY A 35 -2.96 -6.76 -2.63
C GLY A 35 -3.78 -5.61 -2.05
N LEU A 36 -5.06 -5.50 -2.42
CA LEU A 36 -5.97 -4.50 -1.84
C LEU A 36 -6.16 -4.71 -0.33
N GLN A 37 -6.37 -5.95 0.12
CA GLN A 37 -6.51 -6.24 1.55
C GLN A 37 -5.22 -5.97 2.33
N THR A 38 -4.06 -6.29 1.76
CA THR A 38 -2.76 -5.97 2.34
C THR A 38 -2.57 -4.46 2.47
N ALA A 39 -2.85 -3.69 1.41
CA ALA A 39 -2.78 -2.23 1.44
C ALA A 39 -3.73 -1.64 2.50
N LYS A 40 -4.97 -2.15 2.56
CA LYS A 40 -5.98 -1.76 3.55
C LYS A 40 -5.50 -1.99 4.99
N VAL A 41 -4.97 -3.16 5.29
CA VAL A 41 -4.49 -3.53 6.63
C VAL A 41 -3.24 -2.73 7.02
N LEU A 42 -2.29 -2.52 6.11
CA LEU A 42 -1.12 -1.69 6.41
C LEU A 42 -1.53 -0.24 6.70
N ALA A 43 -2.42 0.32 5.87
CA ALA A 43 -2.93 1.68 6.06
C ALA A 43 -3.71 1.82 7.37
N SER A 44 -4.51 0.83 7.76
CA SER A 44 -5.26 0.86 9.02
C SER A 44 -4.36 0.86 10.26
N HIS A 45 -3.11 0.44 10.13
CA HIS A 45 -2.10 0.44 11.20
C HIS A 45 -1.11 1.61 11.08
N GLY A 46 -1.45 2.63 10.29
CA GLY A 46 -0.70 3.89 10.24
C GLY A 46 0.54 3.87 9.36
N ALA A 47 0.65 2.93 8.41
CA ALA A 47 1.63 3.03 7.34
C ALA A 47 1.15 4.03 6.26
N LYS A 48 2.10 4.73 5.64
CA LYS A 48 1.87 5.40 4.35
C LYS A 48 1.95 4.35 3.25
N VAL A 49 0.87 4.16 2.50
CA VAL A 49 0.81 3.12 1.47
C VAL A 49 0.78 3.74 0.08
N ILE A 50 1.77 3.40 -0.73
CA ILE A 50 1.79 3.70 -2.17
C ILE A 50 0.94 2.64 -2.87
N ILE A 51 0.00 3.09 -3.69
CA ILE A 51 -0.96 2.28 -4.44
C ILE A 51 -0.55 2.31 -5.93
N PRO A 52 0.46 1.51 -6.35
CA PRO A 52 0.84 1.40 -7.74
C PRO A 52 -0.21 0.65 -8.55
N CYS A 53 -0.70 1.24 -9.64
CA CYS A 53 -1.61 0.60 -10.58
C CYS A 53 -1.26 0.92 -12.03
N ARG A 54 -1.75 0.09 -12.93
CA ARG A 54 -1.66 0.27 -14.39
C ARG A 54 -2.16 1.64 -14.86
N THR A 55 -3.30 2.05 -14.32
CA THR A 55 -3.92 3.35 -14.58
C THR A 55 -4.14 4.10 -13.27
N MET A 56 -4.09 5.44 -13.33
CA MET A 56 -4.36 6.29 -12.17
C MET A 56 -5.80 6.15 -11.66
N GLU A 57 -6.75 5.86 -12.54
CA GLU A 57 -8.15 5.60 -12.19
C GLU A 57 -8.27 4.37 -11.28
N LYS A 58 -7.60 3.26 -11.61
CA LYS A 58 -7.56 2.05 -10.77
C LYS A 58 -6.95 2.35 -9.39
N ALA A 59 -5.83 3.08 -9.35
CA ALA A 59 -5.22 3.48 -8.09
C ALA A 59 -6.18 4.30 -7.21
N ARG A 60 -6.91 5.26 -7.80
CA ARG A 60 -7.90 6.07 -7.09
C ARG A 60 -9.09 5.24 -6.59
N GLY A 61 -9.64 4.34 -7.41
CA GLY A 61 -10.73 3.46 -6.98
C GLY A 61 -10.35 2.53 -5.83
N ALA A 62 -9.11 2.03 -5.82
CA ALA A 62 -8.56 1.28 -4.69
C ALA A 62 -8.43 2.15 -3.42
N MET A 63 -7.94 3.38 -3.57
CA MET A 63 -7.86 4.34 -2.46
C MET A 63 -9.23 4.67 -1.88
N GLU A 64 -10.23 4.92 -2.72
CA GLU A 64 -11.61 5.15 -2.28
C GLU A 64 -12.15 3.97 -1.50
N THR A 65 -11.89 2.75 -1.97
CA THR A 65 -12.29 1.52 -1.26
C THR A 65 -11.65 1.44 0.12
N ILE A 66 -10.34 1.73 0.25
CA ILE A 66 -9.67 1.73 1.55
C ILE A 66 -10.20 2.85 2.44
N LYS A 67 -10.44 4.05 1.89
CA LYS A 67 -10.90 5.22 2.64
C LYS A 67 -12.34 5.12 3.13
N LYS A 68 -13.19 4.29 2.52
CA LYS A 68 -14.52 3.97 3.07
C LYS A 68 -14.44 3.41 4.48
N ASP A 69 -13.45 2.56 4.74
CA ASP A 69 -13.25 1.94 6.05
C ASP A 69 -12.28 2.74 6.93
N TYR A 70 -11.29 3.40 6.32
CA TYR A 70 -10.24 4.16 7.02
C TYR A 70 -10.07 5.55 6.40
N PRO A 71 -10.93 6.53 6.74
CA PRO A 71 -10.92 7.87 6.12
C PRO A 71 -9.59 8.62 6.25
N GLN A 72 -8.82 8.32 7.32
CA GLN A 72 -7.53 8.93 7.63
C GLN A 72 -6.34 8.15 7.04
N ALA A 73 -6.58 7.13 6.21
CA ALA A 73 -5.52 6.36 5.58
C ALA A 73 -4.62 7.25 4.71
N ASP A 74 -3.31 7.17 4.96
CA ASP A 74 -2.28 7.89 4.21
C ASP A 74 -1.89 7.10 2.96
N LEU A 75 -2.52 7.43 1.84
CA LEU A 75 -2.42 6.69 0.59
C LEU A 75 -1.93 7.60 -0.54
N VAL A 76 -1.02 7.09 -1.37
CA VAL A 76 -0.50 7.82 -2.53
C VAL A 76 -0.69 6.98 -3.81
N PRO A 77 -1.46 7.45 -4.80
CA PRO A 77 -1.60 6.73 -6.06
C PRO A 77 -0.39 6.99 -6.95
N LEU A 78 0.14 5.94 -7.58
CA LEU A 78 1.17 6.08 -8.62
C LEU A 78 0.88 5.13 -9.77
N GLN A 79 1.25 5.55 -10.99
CA GLN A 79 1.16 4.70 -12.16
C GLN A 79 2.37 3.76 -12.24
N LEU A 80 2.13 2.46 -12.45
CA LEU A 80 3.17 1.44 -12.62
C LEU A 80 2.66 0.31 -13.53
N GLU A 81 3.43 0.05 -14.58
CA GLU A 81 3.33 -1.15 -15.42
C GLU A 81 4.58 -1.99 -15.22
N LEU A 82 4.43 -3.18 -14.64
CA LEU A 82 5.56 -4.03 -14.25
C LEU A 82 6.23 -4.76 -15.42
N ASP A 83 5.56 -4.85 -16.57
CA ASP A 83 6.09 -5.43 -17.81
C ASP A 83 6.94 -4.44 -18.62
N SER A 84 7.04 -3.18 -18.19
CA SER A 84 7.79 -2.12 -18.87
C SER A 84 8.87 -1.51 -17.97
N LEU A 85 10.14 -1.75 -18.31
CA LEU A 85 11.27 -1.13 -17.61
C LEU A 85 11.24 0.40 -17.68
N ALA A 86 10.71 0.97 -18.77
CA ALA A 86 10.52 2.41 -18.89
C ALA A 86 9.49 2.92 -17.86
N SER A 87 8.38 2.20 -17.70
CA SER A 87 7.36 2.50 -16.69
C SER A 87 7.92 2.37 -15.27
N ILE A 88 8.69 1.32 -14.98
CA ILE A 88 9.36 1.12 -13.69
C ILE A 88 10.29 2.30 -13.37
N ARG A 89 11.14 2.72 -14.32
CA ARG A 89 12.02 3.88 -14.13
C ARG A 89 11.23 5.18 -13.88
N ALA A 90 10.15 5.40 -14.62
CA ALA A 90 9.28 6.55 -14.42
C ALA A 90 8.58 6.53 -13.05
N PHE A 91 8.13 5.36 -12.59
CA PHE A 91 7.58 5.16 -11.26
C PHE A 91 8.60 5.50 -10.18
N VAL A 92 9.83 4.99 -10.28
CA VAL A 92 10.91 5.27 -9.30
C VAL A 92 11.20 6.77 -9.25
N LYS A 93 11.32 7.44 -10.41
CA LYS A 93 11.53 8.89 -10.46
C LYS A 93 10.41 9.64 -9.73
N ARG A 94 9.14 9.34 -10.05
CA ARG A 94 7.97 9.94 -9.40
C ARG A 94 7.92 9.66 -7.90
N PHE A 95 8.26 8.44 -7.47
CA PHE A 95 8.29 8.07 -6.06
C PHE A 95 9.34 8.88 -5.29
N LEU A 96 10.55 9.06 -5.85
CA LEU A 96 11.60 9.86 -5.23
C LEU A 96 11.21 11.35 -5.14
N GLU A 97 10.51 11.89 -6.14
CA GLU A 97 9.98 13.26 -6.14
C GLU A 97 8.95 13.53 -5.02
N LEU A 98 8.34 12.49 -4.45
CA LEU A 98 7.45 12.64 -3.29
C LEU A 98 8.20 13.09 -2.02
N ASN A 99 9.54 13.01 -2.00
CA ASN A 99 10.38 13.44 -0.88
C ASN A 99 9.91 12.89 0.47
N ILE A 100 9.49 11.62 0.49
CA ILE A 100 8.98 10.99 1.70
C ILE A 100 10.13 10.79 2.69
N ARG A 101 9.97 11.36 3.89
CA ARG A 101 10.92 11.16 4.98
C ARG A 101 10.72 9.79 5.60
N PHE A 102 11.75 8.95 5.53
CA PHE A 102 11.76 7.66 6.22
C PHE A 102 12.11 7.87 7.69
N ILE A 103 11.23 7.41 8.57
CA ILE A 103 11.52 7.36 10.01
C ILE A 103 12.35 6.08 10.22
N CYS A 104 13.64 6.26 10.50
CA CYS A 104 14.56 5.20 10.92
C CYS A 104 14.08 4.64 12.25
#